data_AF-A0A1H6ST58-F1
#
_entry.id   AF-A0A1H6ST58-F1
#
_cell.length_a   1.000
_cell.length_b   1.000
_cell.length_c   1.000
_cell.angle_alpha   90.00
_cell.angle_beta   90.00
_cell.angle_gamma   90.00
#
_symmetry.space_group_name_H-M   'P 1'
#
loop_
_entity.id
_entity.type
_entity.pdbx_description
1 polymer ?
#
loop_
_entity_poly.entity_id
_entity_poly.type
_entity_poly.pdbx_seq_one_letter_code
_entity_poly.pdbx_strand_id
1 'polypeptide(L)'
;MIRISQLPLIQNPGQFYAAGHILLVDVLLVGDAPRQMREYIKNTHGGFIYDKKTYIPITLTGTPESLLANAGKPIVFKFDRGFENHYHFNGDLNALIWHKKLYNISALIDQPSVQFDREEDFIIERYLAGYREYSEPETEEKLLSIPAQSPAIGLKAMKGLRPVRKD
;
A
#
# COMPACT_ATOMS: atom_id res chain seq x y z
N MET A 1 -9.28 2.00 20.95
CA MET A 1 -8.96 2.51 19.59
C MET A 1 -7.61 1.94 19.19
N ILE A 2 -7.42 1.68 17.90
CA ILE A 2 -6.25 1.02 17.32
C ILE A 2 -5.38 2.08 16.64
N ARG A 3 -4.07 2.02 16.87
CA ARG A 3 -3.10 2.91 16.22
C ARG A 3 -2.67 2.32 14.88
N ILE A 4 -2.88 3.06 13.80
CA ILE A 4 -2.41 2.73 12.46
C ILE A 4 -0.89 2.60 12.45
N SER A 5 -0.19 3.44 13.19
CA SER A 5 1.28 3.40 13.33
C SER A 5 1.82 2.09 13.88
N GLN A 6 0.97 1.30 14.56
CA GLN A 6 1.31 0.02 15.17
C GLN A 6 0.84 -1.18 14.34
N LEU A 7 0.09 -0.94 13.25
CA LEU A 7 -0.38 -2.02 12.41
C LEU A 7 0.76 -2.63 11.57
N PRO A 8 0.72 -3.94 11.30
CA PRO A 8 1.69 -4.57 10.42
C PRO A 8 1.61 -3.99 9.00
N LEU A 9 2.68 -3.32 8.56
CA LEU A 9 2.78 -2.77 7.22
C LEU A 9 2.99 -3.89 6.18
N ILE A 10 2.29 -3.81 5.06
CA ILE A 10 2.51 -4.67 3.89
C ILE A 10 3.65 -4.09 3.06
N GLN A 11 4.73 -4.86 2.92
CA GLN A 11 6.00 -4.45 2.33
C GLN A 11 6.28 -5.07 0.97
N ASN A 12 5.51 -6.08 0.55
CA ASN A 12 5.66 -6.74 -0.74
C ASN A 12 4.34 -7.37 -1.21
N PRO A 13 4.20 -7.68 -2.51
CA PRO A 13 2.99 -8.28 -3.05
C PRO A 13 2.62 -9.63 -2.40
N GLY A 14 3.60 -10.43 -1.98
CA GLY A 14 3.33 -11.70 -1.30
C GLY A 14 2.57 -11.51 0.03
N GLN A 15 2.97 -10.52 0.82
CA GLN A 15 2.26 -10.14 2.04
C GLN A 15 0.87 -9.56 1.75
N PHE A 16 0.70 -8.85 0.63
CA PHE A 16 -0.59 -8.32 0.21
C PHE A 16 -1.59 -9.44 -0.06
N TYR A 17 -1.24 -10.41 -0.91
CA TYR A 17 -2.13 -11.52 -1.27
C TYR A 17 -2.31 -12.54 -0.12
N ALA A 18 -1.39 -12.59 0.82
CA ALA A 18 -1.53 -13.44 2.01
C ALA A 18 -2.43 -12.82 3.10
N ALA A 19 -2.74 -11.53 3.02
CA ALA A 19 -3.60 -10.87 4.00
C ALA A 19 -5.07 -11.22 3.73
N GLY A 20 -5.78 -11.74 4.74
CA GLY A 20 -7.23 -11.95 4.66
C GLY A 20 -8.01 -10.63 4.67
N HIS A 21 -7.47 -9.60 5.32
CA HIS A 21 -8.03 -8.27 5.34
C HIS A 21 -6.95 -7.19 5.39
N ILE A 22 -7.18 -6.11 4.66
CA ILE A 22 -6.25 -5.00 4.52
C ILE A 22 -6.92 -3.68 4.90
N LEU A 23 -6.07 -2.75 5.33
CA LEU A 23 -6.39 -1.34 5.50
C LEU A 23 -5.50 -0.56 4.54
N LEU A 24 -6.12 0.14 3.59
CA LEU A 24 -5.49 1.16 2.79
C LEU A 24 -5.63 2.51 3.51
N VAL A 25 -4.52 3.19 3.74
CA VAL A 25 -4.46 4.52 4.34
C VAL A 25 -3.84 5.50 3.36
N ASP A 26 -4.51 6.63 3.16
CA ASP A 26 -4.03 7.71 2.31
C ASP A 26 -4.48 9.08 2.83
N VAL A 27 -4.12 10.14 2.13
CA VAL A 27 -4.53 11.52 2.41
C VAL A 27 -5.14 12.17 1.19
N LEU A 28 -6.25 12.87 1.39
CA LEU A 28 -6.93 13.59 0.33
C LEU A 28 -6.89 15.09 0.58
N LEU A 29 -6.49 15.83 -0.44
CA LEU A 29 -6.51 17.29 -0.44
C LEU A 29 -7.94 17.78 -0.68
N VAL A 30 -8.46 18.54 0.28
CA VAL A 30 -9.82 19.10 0.22
C VAL A 30 -9.93 20.25 -0.81
N GLY A 31 -8.80 20.83 -1.21
CA GLY A 31 -8.73 21.88 -2.22
C GLY A 31 -9.34 23.20 -1.76
N ASP A 32 -9.94 23.94 -2.70
CA ASP A 32 -10.54 25.27 -2.50
C ASP A 32 -11.96 25.23 -1.92
N ALA A 33 -12.27 24.22 -1.09
CA ALA A 33 -13.54 24.19 -0.39
C ALA A 33 -13.73 25.47 0.43
N PRO A 34 -14.96 26.03 0.51
CA PRO A 34 -15.24 27.22 1.30
C PRO A 34 -14.77 27.07 2.75
N ARG A 35 -14.36 28.17 3.40
CA ARG A 35 -13.81 28.14 4.77
C ARG A 35 -14.69 27.36 5.75
N GLN A 36 -16.00 27.58 5.71
CA GLN A 36 -16.95 26.88 6.57
C GLN A 36 -16.93 25.35 6.34
N MET A 37 -16.74 24.91 5.10
CA MET A 37 -16.63 23.49 4.76
C MET A 37 -15.33 22.90 5.28
N ARG A 38 -14.20 23.60 5.11
CA ARG A 38 -12.90 23.16 5.67
C ARG A 38 -12.95 23.04 7.19
N GLU A 39 -13.58 23.99 7.87
CA GLU A 39 -13.80 23.94 9.32
C GLU A 39 -14.71 22.78 9.73
N TYR A 40 -15.80 22.55 9.00
CA TYR A 40 -16.69 21.40 9.23
C TYR A 40 -15.97 20.07 9.05
N ILE A 41 -15.24 19.88 7.95
CA ILE A 41 -14.46 18.67 7.67
C ILE A 41 -13.42 18.41 8.76
N LYS A 42 -12.73 19.45 9.23
CA LYS A 42 -11.73 19.34 10.31
C LYS A 42 -12.35 18.81 11.61
N ASN A 43 -13.55 19.29 11.91
CA ASN A 43 -14.24 19.01 13.16
C ASN A 43 -14.98 17.66 13.14
N THR A 44 -15.52 17.25 11.98
CA THR A 44 -16.42 16.08 11.88
C THR A 44 -15.77 14.88 11.21
N HIS A 45 -14.88 15.09 10.23
CA HIS A 45 -14.33 14.02 9.39
C HIS A 45 -12.84 13.77 9.62
N GLY A 46 -12.27 14.25 10.72
CA GLY A 46 -10.88 13.98 11.04
C GLY A 46 -9.88 14.80 10.21
N GLY A 47 -10.32 15.83 9.48
CA GLY A 47 -9.43 16.62 8.62
C GLY A 47 -8.43 17.48 9.40
N PHE A 48 -7.27 17.75 8.84
CA PHE A 48 -6.17 18.50 9.48
C PHE A 48 -5.53 19.49 8.50
N ILE A 49 -4.68 20.38 9.02
CA ILE A 49 -4.00 21.42 8.22
C ILE A 49 -2.51 21.11 8.15
N TYR A 50 -1.97 21.07 6.94
CA TYR A 50 -0.54 20.96 6.69
C TYR A 50 -0.16 21.88 5.52
N ASP A 51 0.94 22.61 5.65
CA ASP A 51 1.40 23.59 4.65
C ASP A 51 0.29 24.49 4.07
N LYS A 52 -0.52 25.08 4.97
CA LYS A 52 -1.66 25.97 4.66
C LYS A 52 -2.78 25.31 3.83
N LYS A 53 -2.73 24.00 3.59
CA LYS A 53 -3.74 23.21 2.89
C LYS A 53 -4.48 22.32 3.87
N THR A 54 -5.74 22.00 3.56
CA THR A 54 -6.58 21.12 4.38
C THR A 54 -6.62 19.73 3.76
N TYR A 55 -6.32 18.73 4.58
CA TYR A 55 -6.29 17.33 4.20
C TYR A 55 -7.28 16.52 5.03
N ILE A 56 -7.69 15.38 4.51
CA ILE A 56 -8.50 14.38 5.21
C ILE A 56 -7.77 13.03 5.11
N PRO A 57 -7.60 12.30 6.21
CA PRO A 57 -7.14 10.93 6.14
C PRO A 57 -8.23 10.05 5.52
N ILE A 58 -7.86 9.27 4.51
CA ILE A 58 -8.70 8.24 3.91
C ILE A 58 -8.29 6.89 4.47
N THR A 59 -9.27 6.12 4.91
CA THR A 59 -9.09 4.73 5.31
C THR A 59 -10.11 3.86 4.58
N LEU A 60 -9.62 2.87 3.83
CA LEU A 60 -10.44 1.90 3.12
C LEU A 60 -10.08 0.49 3.59
N THR A 61 -11.09 -0.29 3.97
CA THR A 61 -10.93 -1.67 4.43
C THR A 61 -11.51 -2.64 3.42
N GLY A 62 -10.89 -3.79 3.24
CA GLY A 62 -11.38 -4.81 2.33
C GLY A 62 -10.46 -6.01 2.24
N THR A 63 -10.78 -6.96 1.35
CA THR A 63 -9.84 -8.01 0.95
C THR A 63 -8.91 -7.50 -0.17
N PRO A 64 -7.74 -8.10 -0.37
CA PRO A 64 -6.85 -7.79 -1.49
C PRO A 64 -7.57 -7.75 -2.85
N GLU A 65 -8.43 -8.74 -3.11
CA GLU A 65 -9.19 -8.88 -4.35
C GLU A 65 -10.19 -7.74 -4.51
N SER A 66 -10.87 -7.36 -3.43
CA SER A 66 -11.83 -6.26 -3.45
C SER A 66 -11.17 -4.92 -3.76
N LEU A 67 -9.95 -4.68 -3.27
CA LEU A 67 -9.21 -3.46 -3.56
C LEU A 67 -8.82 -3.40 -5.05
N LEU A 68 -8.27 -4.51 -5.57
CA LEU A 68 -7.88 -4.60 -6.98
C LEU A 68 -9.08 -4.51 -7.94
N ALA A 69 -10.23 -5.10 -7.58
CA ALA A 69 -11.46 -5.00 -8.36
C ALA A 69 -12.04 -3.58 -8.44
N ASN A 70 -11.59 -2.67 -7.56
CA ASN A 70 -11.94 -1.25 -7.56
C ASN A 70 -10.85 -0.36 -8.18
N ALA A 71 -9.77 -0.93 -8.73
CA ALA A 71 -8.82 -0.18 -9.52
C ALA A 71 -9.52 0.54 -10.70
N GLY A 72 -9.18 1.81 -10.90
CA GLY A 72 -9.74 2.68 -11.94
C GLY A 72 -11.14 3.22 -11.64
N LYS A 73 -11.83 2.74 -10.60
CA LYS A 73 -13.16 3.23 -10.24
C LYS A 73 -13.05 4.40 -9.25
N PRO A 74 -13.81 5.49 -9.44
CA PRO A 74 -13.85 6.58 -8.47
C PRO A 74 -14.52 6.08 -7.19
N ILE A 75 -13.83 6.23 -6.06
CA ILE A 75 -14.40 6.05 -4.73
C ILE A 75 -14.87 7.42 -4.26
N VAL A 76 -16.19 7.61 -4.25
CA VAL A 76 -16.82 8.88 -3.91
C VAL A 76 -16.95 9.00 -2.39
N PHE A 77 -16.22 9.94 -1.81
CA PHE A 77 -16.42 10.37 -0.43
C PHE A 77 -17.41 11.52 -0.41
N LYS A 78 -18.62 11.22 0.06
CA LYS A 78 -19.67 12.22 0.27
C LYS A 78 -19.58 12.77 1.67
N PHE A 79 -19.42 14.08 1.78
CA PHE A 79 -19.44 14.82 3.02
C PHE A 79 -20.80 15.50 3.17
N ASP A 80 -21.24 15.73 4.40
CA ASP A 80 -22.47 16.46 4.63
C ASP A 80 -22.39 17.84 3.95
N ARG A 81 -23.56 18.38 3.58
CA ARG A 81 -23.70 19.67 2.86
C ARG A 81 -23.28 19.63 1.39
N GLY A 82 -23.33 18.45 0.75
CA GLY A 82 -23.24 18.30 -0.70
C GLY A 82 -21.84 18.45 -1.27
N PHE A 83 -20.80 18.37 -0.43
CA PHE A 83 -19.42 18.32 -0.89
C PHE A 83 -19.04 16.87 -1.15
N GLU A 84 -18.52 16.60 -2.34
CA GLU A 84 -18.07 15.27 -2.74
C GLU A 84 -16.61 15.36 -3.18
N ASN A 85 -15.82 14.36 -2.80
CA ASN A 85 -14.44 14.24 -3.25
C ASN A 85 -14.19 12.83 -3.75
N HIS A 86 -13.41 12.70 -4.83
CA HIS A 86 -13.21 11.44 -5.51
C HIS A 86 -11.79 10.96 -5.29
N TYR A 87 -11.66 9.79 -4.69
CA TYR A 87 -10.39 9.08 -4.62
C TYR A 87 -10.29 8.11 -5.79
N HIS A 88 -9.15 8.11 -6.46
CA HIS A 88 -8.89 7.22 -7.58
C HIS A 88 -7.70 6.32 -7.25
N PHE A 89 -7.95 5.03 -7.05
CA PHE A 89 -6.89 4.04 -7.03
C PHE A 89 -6.60 3.59 -8.45
N ASN A 90 -5.37 3.78 -8.93
CA ASN A 90 -4.95 3.45 -10.30
C ASN A 90 -4.63 1.96 -10.53
N GLY A 91 -4.68 1.12 -9.49
CA GLY A 91 -4.35 -0.31 -9.59
C GLY A 91 -2.88 -0.64 -9.36
N ASP A 92 -2.01 0.34 -9.16
CA ASP A 92 -0.58 0.11 -8.97
C ASP A 92 -0.26 -0.31 -7.53
N LEU A 93 -0.20 -1.63 -7.32
CA LEU A 93 0.13 -2.22 -6.02
C LEU A 93 1.55 -1.85 -5.56
N ASN A 94 2.51 -1.77 -6.48
CA ASN A 94 3.90 -1.47 -6.13
C ASN A 94 4.02 -0.02 -5.63
N ALA A 95 3.34 0.92 -6.27
CA ALA A 95 3.26 2.30 -5.78
C ALA A 95 2.62 2.38 -4.38
N LEU A 96 1.53 1.64 -4.12
CA LEU A 96 0.90 1.61 -2.80
C LEU A 96 1.83 1.06 -1.71
N ILE A 97 2.54 -0.03 -2.01
CA ILE A 97 3.51 -0.62 -1.09
C ILE A 97 4.69 0.33 -0.86
N TRP A 98 5.21 0.94 -1.93
CA TRP A 98 6.29 1.91 -1.87
C TRP A 98 5.95 3.10 -0.98
N HIS A 99 4.75 3.65 -1.15
CA HIS A 99 4.23 4.74 -0.32
C HIS A 99 3.76 4.29 1.07
N LYS A 100 3.90 3.00 1.43
CA LYS A 100 3.54 2.45 2.74
C LYS A 100 2.07 2.71 3.09
N LYS A 101 1.18 2.53 2.12
CA LYS A 101 -0.26 2.79 2.27
C LYS A 101 -1.06 1.58 2.73
N LEU A 102 -0.48 0.37 2.69
CA LEU A 102 -1.20 -0.88 2.93
C LEU A 102 -0.79 -1.53 4.25
N TYR A 103 -1.76 -1.86 5.08
CA TYR A 103 -1.58 -2.51 6.37
C TYR A 103 -2.40 -3.79 6.44
N ASN A 104 -1.85 -4.82 7.08
CA ASN A 104 -2.56 -6.06 7.34
C ASN A 104 -3.38 -5.91 8.62
N ILE A 105 -4.70 -6.05 8.51
CA ILE A 105 -5.64 -6.01 9.63
C ILE A 105 -6.42 -7.32 9.78
N SER A 106 -5.91 -8.43 9.23
CA SER A 106 -6.57 -9.73 9.26
C SER A 106 -6.89 -10.20 10.68
N ALA A 107 -6.03 -9.86 11.67
CA ALA A 107 -6.25 -10.18 13.08
C ALA A 107 -7.42 -9.40 13.73
N LEU A 108 -7.97 -8.41 13.05
CA LEU A 108 -9.03 -7.53 13.55
C LEU A 108 -10.39 -7.81 12.90
N ILE A 109 -10.48 -8.77 11.97
CA ILE A 109 -11.69 -9.00 11.16
C ILE A 109 -12.91 -9.43 11.97
N ASP A 110 -12.70 -10.17 13.05
CA ASP A 110 -13.77 -10.67 13.92
C ASP A 110 -14.18 -9.66 15.01
N GLN A 111 -13.57 -8.47 15.02
CA GLN A 111 -13.94 -7.44 15.98
C GLN A 111 -15.24 -6.74 15.54
N PRO A 112 -16.22 -6.61 16.45
CA PRO A 112 -17.54 -6.05 16.12
C PRO A 112 -17.49 -4.56 15.74
N SER A 113 -16.45 -3.85 16.16
CA SER A 113 -16.20 -2.45 15.78
C SER A 113 -14.72 -2.15 15.85
N VAL A 114 -14.15 -1.72 14.72
CA VAL A 114 -12.76 -1.26 14.62
C VAL A 114 -12.78 0.27 14.55
N GLN A 115 -12.20 0.91 15.56
CA GLN A 115 -12.02 2.35 15.59
C GLN A 115 -10.54 2.68 15.63
N PHE A 116 -10.07 3.49 14.70
CA PHE A 116 -8.68 3.92 14.62
C PHE A 116 -8.45 5.23 15.38
N ASP A 117 -7.29 5.36 16.01
CA ASP A 117 -6.82 6.61 16.60
C ASP A 117 -6.56 7.66 15.51
N ARG A 118 -6.85 8.92 15.84
CA ARG A 118 -6.55 10.06 14.96
C ARG A 118 -5.08 10.43 15.10
N GLU A 119 -4.23 9.75 14.33
CA GLU A 119 -2.77 9.93 14.39
C GLU A 119 -2.29 10.99 13.37
N GLU A 120 -2.68 12.25 13.54
CA GLU A 120 -2.39 13.33 12.57
C GLU A 120 -0.89 13.47 12.28
N ASP A 121 -0.05 13.53 13.32
CA ASP A 121 1.41 13.68 13.17
C ASP A 121 2.00 12.54 12.34
N PHE A 122 1.59 11.30 12.62
CA PHE A 122 2.00 10.13 11.87
C PHE A 122 1.58 10.22 10.40
N ILE A 123 0.32 10.59 10.13
CA ILE A 123 -0.21 10.72 8.77
C ILE A 123 0.55 11.82 8.00
N ILE A 124 0.81 12.96 8.63
CA ILE A 124 1.56 14.07 8.05
C ILE A 124 2.99 13.62 7.71
N GLU A 125 3.70 13.04 8.67
CA GLU A 125 5.06 12.57 8.49
C GLU A 125 5.14 11.51 7.38
N ARG A 126 4.20 10.58 7.34
CA ARG A 126 4.20 9.44 6.42
C ARG A 126 3.82 9.82 4.99
N TYR A 127 2.75 10.57 4.83
CA TYR A 127 2.08 10.72 3.53
C TYR A 127 2.19 12.11 2.92
N LEU A 128 2.64 13.11 3.69
CA LEU A 128 2.80 14.48 3.19
C LEU A 128 4.26 14.94 3.26
N ALA A 129 4.84 15.04 4.46
CA ALA A 129 6.21 15.51 4.65
C ALA A 129 7.23 14.49 4.11
N GLY A 130 6.98 13.20 4.33
CA GLY A 130 7.82 12.10 3.86
C GLY A 130 7.45 11.59 2.46
N TYR A 131 6.53 12.24 1.75
CA TYR A 131 6.12 11.82 0.42
C TYR A 131 7.31 11.85 -0.54
N ARG A 132 7.41 10.80 -1.35
CA ARG A 132 8.39 10.68 -2.44
C ARG A 132 7.63 10.17 -3.65
N GLU A 133 7.93 10.70 -4.82
CA GLU A 133 7.37 10.20 -6.07
C GLU A 133 7.74 8.72 -6.25
N TYR A 134 6.80 7.93 -6.74
CA TYR A 134 7.07 6.54 -7.07
C TYR A 134 7.85 6.49 -8.38
N SER A 135 9.07 5.95 -8.31
CA SER A 135 9.83 5.57 -9.49
C SER A 135 9.74 4.06 -9.62
N GLU A 136 9.21 3.58 -10.76
CA GLU A 136 9.23 2.16 -11.06
C GLU A 136 10.69 1.68 -11.03
N PRO A 137 11.03 0.68 -10.21
CA PRO A 137 12.40 0.20 -10.16
C PRO A 137 12.77 -0.29 -11.55
N GLU A 138 13.94 0.14 -12.05
CA GLU A 138 14.50 -0.43 -13.27
C GLU A 138 14.64 -1.94 -13.06
N THR A 139 13.70 -2.71 -13.57
CA THR A 139 13.89 -4.13 -13.79
C THR A 139 14.91 -4.22 -14.91
N GLU A 140 16.19 -4.11 -14.56
CA GLU A 140 17.21 -4.84 -15.28
C GLU A 140 16.79 -6.32 -15.19
N GLU A 141 15.96 -6.77 -16.14
CA GLU A 141 16.12 -8.10 -16.66
C GLU A 141 17.54 -8.15 -17.24
N LYS A 142 18.53 -8.34 -16.36
CA LYS A 142 19.72 -9.08 -16.74
C LYS A 142 19.21 -10.46 -17.10
N LEU A 143 18.68 -10.58 -18.33
CA LEU A 143 18.78 -11.79 -19.12
C LEU A 143 20.15 -12.34 -18.79
N LEU A 144 20.18 -13.51 -18.13
CA LEU A 144 21.40 -14.23 -17.82
C LEU A 144 22.29 -14.12 -19.05
N SER A 145 23.33 -13.30 -18.97
CA SER A 145 24.20 -13.06 -20.11
C SER A 145 24.79 -14.42 -20.44
N ILE A 146 24.38 -14.99 -21.57
CA ILE A 146 24.94 -16.25 -22.04
C ILE A 146 26.44 -15.99 -22.12
N PRO A 147 27.27 -16.70 -21.33
CA PRO A 147 28.70 -16.44 -21.35
C PRO A 147 29.17 -16.65 -22.79
N ALA A 148 29.92 -15.69 -23.33
CA ALA A 148 30.40 -15.71 -24.72
C ALA A 148 31.21 -16.99 -25.05
N GLN A 149 31.65 -17.70 -24.01
CA GLN A 149 32.16 -19.05 -24.10
C GLN A 149 31.37 -19.96 -23.16
N SER A 150 30.77 -21.02 -23.71
CA SER A 150 30.31 -22.14 -22.91
C SER A 150 31.47 -22.63 -22.04
N PRO A 151 31.30 -22.80 -20.72
CA PRO A 151 32.33 -23.42 -19.91
C PRO A 151 32.63 -24.80 -20.52
N ALA A 152 33.87 -25.01 -20.94
CA ALA A 152 34.28 -26.30 -21.45
C ALA A 152 34.04 -27.33 -20.35
N ILE A 153 33.05 -28.20 -20.54
CA ILE A 153 32.86 -29.37 -19.69
C ILE A 153 34.18 -30.13 -19.74
N GLY A 154 34.93 -30.11 -18.65
CA GLY A 154 36.21 -30.78 -18.57
C GLY A 154 36.00 -32.27 -18.85
N LEU A 155 36.66 -32.80 -19.89
CA LEU A 155 36.69 -34.21 -20.25
C LEU A 155 37.37 -35.12 -19.20
N LYS A 156 37.57 -34.64 -17.97
CA LYS A 156 38.10 -35.47 -16.89
C LYS A 156 37.02 -36.44 -16.44
N ALA A 157 37.19 -37.70 -16.83
CA ALA A 157 36.39 -38.80 -16.33
C ALA A 157 36.33 -38.75 -14.80
N MET A 158 35.11 -38.64 -14.24
CA MET A 158 34.90 -38.77 -12.81
C MET A 158 35.11 -40.23 -12.39
N LYS A 159 36.35 -40.59 -12.05
CA LYS A 159 36.65 -41.87 -11.39
C LYS A 159 36.11 -41.84 -9.97
N GLY A 160 34.91 -42.36 -9.74
CA GLY A 160 34.41 -42.53 -8.38
C GLY A 160 32.93 -42.86 -8.21
N LEU A 161 32.09 -42.64 -9.22
CA LEU A 161 30.66 -42.91 -9.08
C LEU A 161 30.38 -44.41 -9.26
N ARG A 162 30.20 -45.10 -8.13
CA ARG A 162 29.64 -46.46 -8.12
C ARG A 162 28.12 -46.37 -8.16
N PRO A 163 27.43 -47.17 -8.98
CA PRO A 163 25.98 -47.21 -8.97
C PRO A 163 25.47 -47.77 -7.64
N VAL A 164 24.53 -47.06 -7.02
CA VAL A 164 23.81 -47.51 -5.83
C VAL A 164 22.88 -48.64 -6.27
N ARG A 165 23.09 -49.85 -5.75
CA ARG A 165 22.13 -50.96 -5.93
C ARG A 165 20.83 -50.56 -5.22
N LYS A 166 19.71 -50.67 -5.94
CA LYS A 166 18.38 -50.68 -5.31
C LYS A 166 18.20 -52.06 -4.68
N ASP A 167 18.01 -52.09 -3.37
CA ASP A 167 17.43 -53.24 -2.68
C ASP A 167 15.94 -53.35 -3.01
#